data_AF-A0A8H4Y227-F1
#
_entry.id   AF-A0A8H4Y227-F1
#
_cell.length_a   1.000
_cell.length_b   1.000
_cell.length_c   1.000
_cell.angle_alpha   90.00
_cell.angle_beta   90.00
_cell.angle_gamma   90.00
#
_symmetry.space_group_name_H-M   'P 1'
#
loop_
_entity.id
_entity.type
_entity.pdbx_description
1 polymer ?
#
loop_
_entity_poly.entity_id
_entity_poly.type
_entity_poly.pdbx_seq_one_letter_code
_entity_poly.pdbx_strand_id
1 'polypeptide(L)'
;MPREAEPSLSEKTFLTQALDEGLRLDGRKFDEFRPLELTFGDEYGVAEVKYGKTRVLAKVSAEVTVPYSDRPFDGVFTITSELSPMVAPSYEVNRPSPEEVLLSRLLEKTIRRSGALDTESLCLIAGQKCWSVRVDLHVLTHDGNLTDAACLAVVAALRHFRKPDSSIEGENLTIYTPAEREPVPLSWLHSPFCVTFSFFGEDGSQVLVDANWLEEQLRVSHCTYSLNKHGEICQIAKLGGTSLDAPLFIQCAQGALNRSKDLSDLVDRKLTEDAKRRDKGGLMAELTAENDR
;
A
#
# COMPACT_ATOMS: atom_id res chain seq x y z
N MET A 1 -17.04 13.69 -22.48
CA MET A 1 -16.31 13.09 -21.34
C MET A 1 -15.26 14.10 -20.92
N PRO A 2 -15.17 14.44 -19.63
CA PRO A 2 -14.08 15.26 -19.12
C PRO A 2 -12.76 14.57 -19.48
N ARG A 3 -11.90 15.24 -20.23
CA ARG A 3 -10.55 14.76 -20.52
C ARG A 3 -9.62 15.35 -19.48
N GLU A 4 -8.61 14.59 -19.09
CA GLU A 4 -7.54 15.14 -18.27
C GLU A 4 -6.85 16.29 -19.00
N ALA A 5 -6.38 17.26 -18.22
CA ALA A 5 -5.58 18.34 -18.75
C ALA A 5 -4.25 17.75 -19.23
N GLU A 6 -4.06 17.73 -20.55
CA GLU A 6 -2.78 17.41 -21.15
C GLU A 6 -1.82 18.58 -20.93
N PRO A 7 -0.54 18.30 -20.60
CA PRO A 7 0.43 19.36 -20.38
C PRO A 7 0.75 20.07 -21.71
N SER A 8 0.97 21.39 -21.62
CA SER A 8 1.28 22.23 -22.77
C SER A 8 2.63 21.87 -23.39
N LEU A 9 2.81 22.11 -24.69
CA LEU A 9 4.09 21.85 -25.38
C LEU A 9 5.28 22.57 -24.71
N SER A 10 5.06 23.77 -24.17
CA SER A 10 6.05 24.51 -23.40
C SER A 10 6.44 23.78 -22.11
N GLU A 11 5.48 23.27 -21.35
CA GLU A 11 5.75 22.51 -20.12
C GLU A 11 6.48 21.20 -20.42
N LYS A 12 6.07 20.49 -21.48
CA LYS A 12 6.75 19.26 -21.93
C LYS A 12 8.21 19.53 -22.25
N THR A 13 8.47 20.53 -23.09
CA THR A 13 9.82 20.89 -23.53
C THR A 13 10.68 21.35 -22.37
N PHE A 14 10.11 22.17 -21.48
CA PHE A 14 10.80 22.68 -20.31
C PHE A 14 11.17 21.57 -19.32
N LEU A 15 10.25 20.64 -19.04
CA LEU A 15 10.55 19.52 -18.15
C LEU A 15 11.68 18.65 -18.72
N THR A 16 11.60 18.28 -20.00
CA THR A 16 12.65 17.44 -20.62
C THR A 16 14.01 18.13 -20.55
N GLN A 17 14.08 19.43 -20.88
CA GLN A 17 15.32 20.20 -20.79
C GLN A 17 15.84 20.30 -19.35
N ALA A 18 14.97 20.52 -18.38
CA ALA A 18 15.36 20.58 -16.97
C ALA A 18 15.93 19.23 -16.49
N LEU A 19 15.33 18.11 -16.89
CA LEU A 19 15.82 16.78 -16.56
C LEU A 19 17.17 16.48 -17.23
N ASP A 20 17.40 16.96 -18.46
CA ASP A 20 18.70 16.87 -19.14
C ASP A 20 19.81 17.66 -18.39
N GLU A 21 19.45 18.76 -17.74
CA GLU A 21 20.33 19.54 -16.87
C GLU A 21 20.47 18.96 -15.45
N GLY A 22 19.78 17.87 -15.12
CA GLY A 22 19.83 17.26 -13.79
C GLY A 22 18.96 17.96 -12.74
N LEU A 23 17.98 18.77 -13.17
CA LEU A 23 17.14 19.59 -12.32
C LEU A 23 15.69 19.10 -12.32
N ARG A 24 15.07 19.06 -11.13
CA ARG A 24 13.63 18.83 -10.98
C ARG A 24 12.90 20.14 -10.70
N LEU A 25 11.62 20.20 -11.10
CA LEU A 25 10.77 21.38 -10.91
C LEU A 25 10.56 21.75 -9.44
N ASP A 26 10.61 20.77 -8.55
CA ASP A 26 10.48 20.95 -7.10
C ASP A 26 11.81 21.15 -6.37
N GLY A 27 12.93 21.14 -7.11
CA GLY A 27 14.28 21.32 -6.56
C GLY A 27 14.86 20.09 -5.84
N ARG A 28 14.16 18.95 -5.87
CA ARG A 28 14.68 17.69 -5.30
C ARG A 28 15.72 17.04 -6.19
N LYS A 29 16.52 16.15 -5.61
CA LYS A 29 17.37 15.24 -6.39
C LYS A 29 16.56 14.12 -7.04
N PHE A 30 17.18 13.38 -7.96
CA PHE A 30 16.54 12.26 -8.68
C PHE A 30 16.26 11.04 -7.80
N ASP A 31 17.05 10.85 -6.73
CA ASP A 31 16.92 9.77 -5.75
C ASP A 31 16.14 10.19 -4.49
N GLU A 32 15.62 11.42 -4.46
CA GLU A 32 15.00 12.00 -3.27
C GLU A 32 13.47 11.89 -3.30
N PHE A 33 12.93 11.29 -2.24
CA PHE A 33 11.49 11.14 -2.02
C PHE A 33 10.87 12.36 -1.33
N ARG A 34 9.57 12.61 -1.59
CA ARG A 34 8.79 13.61 -0.85
C ARG A 34 8.70 13.27 0.65
N PRO A 35 8.46 14.27 1.50
CA PRO A 35 8.15 14.04 2.90
C PRO A 35 6.91 13.14 3.02
N LEU A 36 7.04 12.13 3.87
CA LEU A 36 6.05 11.09 4.09
C LEU A 36 5.48 11.21 5.50
N GLU A 37 4.17 11.35 5.60
CA GLU A 37 3.42 11.39 6.85
C GLU A 37 2.43 10.20 6.87
N LEU A 38 2.51 9.38 7.91
CA LEU A 38 1.57 8.28 8.18
C LEU A 38 0.80 8.61 9.47
N THR A 39 -0.52 8.65 9.36
CA THR A 39 -1.44 8.95 10.47
C THR A 39 -2.45 7.81 10.61
N PHE A 40 -2.69 7.37 11.84
CA PHE A 40 -3.74 6.39 12.14
C PHE A 40 -5.01 7.07 12.63
N GLY A 41 -6.15 6.57 12.17
CA GLY A 41 -7.46 6.99 12.65
C GLY A 41 -7.75 6.49 14.07
N ASP A 42 -8.88 6.92 14.64
CA ASP A 42 -9.30 6.49 15.97
C ASP A 42 -9.69 5.00 15.98
N GLU A 43 -10.38 4.54 14.94
CA GLU A 43 -10.70 3.13 14.73
C GLU A 43 -9.48 2.31 14.29
N TYR A 44 -9.40 1.05 14.72
CA TYR A 44 -8.38 0.12 14.24
C TYR A 44 -8.56 -0.17 12.75
N GLY A 45 -7.45 -0.22 12.02
CA GLY A 45 -7.44 -0.49 10.57
C GLY A 45 -7.79 0.70 9.68
N VAL A 46 -7.78 1.92 10.20
CA VAL A 46 -7.82 3.15 9.40
C VAL A 46 -6.42 3.78 9.38
N ALA A 47 -5.85 3.95 8.19
CA ALA A 47 -4.56 4.60 8.00
C ALA A 47 -4.64 5.62 6.86
N GLU A 48 -4.17 6.84 7.12
CA GLU A 48 -4.00 7.89 6.14
C GLU A 48 -2.51 8.08 5.86
N VAL A 49 -2.14 7.99 4.59
CA VAL A 49 -0.79 8.26 4.10
C VAL A 49 -0.80 9.51 3.26
N LYS A 50 0.11 10.43 3.59
CA LYS A 50 0.36 11.64 2.82
C LYS A 50 1.79 11.63 2.33
N TYR A 51 1.91 11.58 1.00
CA TYR A 51 3.16 11.61 0.25
C TYR A 51 3.27 12.97 -0.43
N GLY A 52 3.85 13.96 0.26
CA GLY A 52 3.78 15.36 -0.17
C GLY A 52 2.32 15.84 -0.32
N LYS A 53 1.85 15.99 -1.57
CA LYS A 53 0.47 16.38 -1.90
C LYS A 53 -0.45 15.19 -2.18
N THR A 54 0.10 14.01 -2.49
CA THR A 54 -0.68 12.79 -2.71
C THR A 54 -1.20 12.29 -1.36
N ARG A 55 -2.50 12.05 -1.25
CA ARG A 55 -3.15 11.57 -0.01
C ARG A 55 -4.02 10.36 -0.30
N VAL A 56 -3.81 9.30 0.46
CA VAL A 56 -4.55 8.04 0.34
C VAL A 56 -5.03 7.61 1.72
N LEU A 57 -6.30 7.23 1.81
CA LEU A 57 -6.90 6.67 3.01
C LEU A 57 -7.19 5.18 2.77
N ALA A 58 -6.72 4.32 3.65
CA ALA A 58 -7.02 2.90 3.66
C ALA A 58 -7.90 2.57 4.87
N LYS A 59 -8.98 1.83 4.63
CA LYS A 59 -9.85 1.29 5.67
C LYS A 59 -9.95 -0.23 5.53
N VAL A 60 -9.72 -0.94 6.62
CA VAL A 60 -9.87 -2.40 6.68
C VAL A 60 -11.19 -2.75 7.38
N SER A 61 -11.91 -3.70 6.82
CA SER A 61 -13.10 -4.30 7.42
C SER A 61 -12.98 -5.82 7.40
N ALA A 62 -13.65 -6.50 8.33
CA ALA A 62 -13.70 -7.96 8.37
C ALA A 62 -15.13 -8.43 8.61
N GLU A 63 -15.54 -9.43 7.84
CA GLU A 63 -16.85 -10.08 7.92
C GLU A 63 -16.70 -11.60 7.85
N VAL A 64 -17.64 -12.36 8.39
CA VAL A 64 -17.62 -13.83 8.29
C VAL A 64 -18.37 -14.25 7.04
N THR A 65 -17.71 -15.02 6.18
CA THR A 65 -18.24 -15.50 4.90
C THR A 65 -17.87 -16.96 4.65
N VAL A 66 -18.41 -17.54 3.58
CA VAL A 66 -18.06 -18.89 3.14
C VAL A 66 -16.78 -18.81 2.29
N PRO A 67 -15.77 -19.67 2.56
CA PRO A 67 -14.55 -19.70 1.75
C PRO A 67 -14.83 -20.19 0.32
N TYR A 68 -13.84 -20.00 -0.57
CA TYR A 68 -13.93 -20.53 -1.94
C TYR A 68 -13.95 -22.07 -1.94
N SER A 69 -14.71 -22.66 -2.86
CA SER A 69 -14.79 -24.13 -3.02
C SER A 69 -13.44 -24.78 -3.31
N ASP A 70 -12.57 -24.06 -4.02
CA ASP A 70 -11.27 -24.56 -4.44
C ASP A 70 -10.26 -24.54 -3.28
N ARG A 71 -10.50 -23.70 -2.26
CA ARG A 71 -9.62 -23.50 -1.11
C ARG A 71 -10.43 -23.35 0.18
N PRO A 72 -10.93 -24.46 0.75
CA PRO A 72 -11.80 -24.43 1.93
C PRO A 72 -11.07 -24.06 3.24
N PHE A 73 -9.73 -24.10 3.25
CA PHE A 73 -8.88 -23.80 4.40
C PHE A 73 -8.33 -22.37 4.40
N ASP A 74 -8.60 -21.58 3.37
CA ASP A 74 -8.15 -20.19 3.26
C ASP A 74 -9.29 -19.23 3.58
N GLY A 75 -8.99 -18.14 4.28
CA GLY A 75 -9.84 -16.97 4.35
C GLY A 75 -9.86 -16.17 3.04
N VAL A 76 -10.86 -15.30 2.92
CA VAL A 76 -11.01 -14.43 1.74
C VAL A 76 -10.33 -13.10 2.03
N PHE A 77 -9.53 -12.60 1.09
CA PHE A 77 -8.88 -11.30 1.22
C PHE A 77 -9.12 -10.48 -0.04
N THR A 78 -9.78 -9.33 0.05
CA THR A 78 -10.12 -8.49 -1.12
C THR A 78 -9.59 -7.07 -0.94
N ILE A 79 -8.98 -6.52 -2.00
CA ILE A 79 -8.57 -5.11 -2.04
C ILE A 79 -9.42 -4.43 -3.11
N THR A 80 -10.02 -3.29 -2.76
CA THR A 80 -10.77 -2.44 -3.67
C THR A 80 -10.18 -1.05 -3.60
N SER A 81 -9.66 -0.56 -4.72
CA SER A 81 -9.32 0.85 -4.87
C SER A 81 -10.47 1.62 -5.50
N GLU A 82 -10.79 2.76 -4.93
CA GLU A 82 -11.80 3.69 -5.44
C GLU A 82 -11.14 5.02 -5.80
N LEU A 83 -11.19 5.37 -7.10
CA LEU A 83 -10.80 6.69 -7.60
C LEU A 83 -12.04 7.56 -7.79
N SER A 84 -12.17 8.57 -6.93
CA SER A 84 -13.30 9.50 -6.92
C SER A 84 -13.04 10.70 -7.85
N PRO A 85 -14.09 11.34 -8.41
CA PRO A 85 -13.97 12.64 -9.11
C PRO A 85 -13.30 13.75 -8.28
N MET A 86 -13.18 13.56 -6.96
CA MET A 86 -12.42 14.46 -6.08
C MET A 86 -10.94 14.53 -6.44
N VAL A 87 -10.38 13.45 -6.99
CA VAL A 87 -8.97 13.36 -7.40
C VAL A 87 -8.76 14.11 -8.71
N ALA A 88 -9.55 13.78 -9.72
CA ALA A 88 -9.57 14.44 -11.01
C ALA A 88 -10.96 14.30 -11.64
N PRO A 89 -11.43 15.29 -12.41
CA PRO A 89 -12.73 15.25 -13.06
C PRO A 89 -12.84 14.18 -14.16
N SER A 90 -11.71 13.57 -14.55
CA SER A 90 -11.63 12.45 -15.49
C SER A 90 -12.16 11.13 -14.91
N TYR A 91 -12.10 10.97 -13.58
CA TYR A 91 -12.60 9.76 -12.92
C TYR A 91 -14.12 9.85 -12.75
N GLU A 92 -14.82 8.83 -13.23
CA GLU A 92 -16.27 8.69 -13.12
C GLU A 92 -16.59 7.69 -12.00
N VAL A 93 -17.52 8.05 -11.10
CA VAL A 93 -17.97 7.15 -10.03
C VAL A 93 -18.61 5.89 -10.65
N ASN A 94 -18.28 4.72 -10.13
CA ASN A 94 -18.74 3.39 -10.58
C ASN A 94 -18.21 2.90 -11.93
N ARG A 95 -17.31 3.64 -12.58
CA ARG A 95 -16.65 3.17 -13.79
C ARG A 95 -15.17 2.97 -13.51
N PRO A 96 -14.71 1.71 -13.38
CA PRO A 96 -13.32 1.46 -13.04
C PRO A 96 -12.42 1.96 -14.15
N SER A 97 -11.51 2.88 -13.82
CA SER A 97 -10.52 3.39 -14.76
C SER A 97 -9.43 2.32 -15.00
N PRO A 98 -8.73 2.36 -16.14
CA PRO A 98 -7.63 1.42 -16.39
C PRO A 98 -6.52 1.52 -15.31
N GLU A 99 -6.28 2.72 -14.77
CA GLU A 99 -5.33 2.96 -13.69
C GLU A 99 -5.78 2.35 -12.37
N GLU A 100 -7.07 2.44 -12.04
CA GLU A 100 -7.68 1.83 -10.86
C GLU A 100 -7.59 0.30 -10.91
N VAL A 101 -7.90 -0.29 -12.05
CA VAL A 101 -7.78 -1.74 -12.25
C VAL A 101 -6.32 -2.16 -12.12
N LEU A 102 -5.40 -1.41 -12.72
CA LEU A 102 -3.97 -1.68 -12.61
C LEU A 102 -3.49 -1.59 -11.16
N LEU A 103 -3.87 -0.54 -10.43
CA LEU A 103 -3.52 -0.33 -9.03
C LEU A 103 -4.04 -1.47 -8.15
N SER A 104 -5.33 -1.81 -8.26
CA SER A 104 -5.93 -2.93 -7.54
C SER A 104 -5.20 -4.24 -7.80
N ARG A 105 -4.85 -4.53 -9.08
CA ARG A 105 -4.12 -5.76 -9.45
C ARG A 105 -2.68 -5.77 -8.95
N LEU A 106 -2.00 -4.63 -8.94
CA LEU A 106 -0.64 -4.50 -8.40
C LEU A 106 -0.63 -4.76 -6.90
N LEU A 107 -1.58 -4.17 -6.17
CA LEU A 107 -1.70 -4.35 -4.72
C LEU A 107 -2.14 -5.78 -4.36
N GLU A 108 -3.08 -6.36 -5.10
CA GLU A 108 -3.51 -7.75 -4.93
C GLU A 108 -2.33 -8.72 -5.09
N LYS A 109 -1.52 -8.56 -6.14
CA LYS A 109 -0.31 -9.39 -6.34
C LYS A 109 0.75 -9.13 -5.28
N THR A 110 0.93 -7.87 -4.89
CA THR A 110 1.94 -7.48 -3.89
C THR A 110 1.64 -8.03 -2.50
N ILE A 111 0.36 -8.16 -2.12
CA ILE A 111 -0.03 -8.53 -0.75
C ILE A 111 -0.57 -9.97 -0.68
N ARG A 112 -1.49 -10.34 -1.58
CA ARG A 112 -2.10 -11.68 -1.57
C ARG A 112 -1.14 -12.73 -2.12
N ARG A 113 -0.50 -12.48 -3.26
CA ARG A 113 0.36 -13.48 -3.92
C ARG A 113 1.73 -13.61 -3.25
N SER A 114 2.21 -12.56 -2.60
CA SER A 114 3.41 -12.63 -1.77
C SER A 114 3.21 -13.46 -0.51
N GLY A 115 1.96 -13.58 -0.02
CA GLY A 115 1.67 -14.22 1.26
C GLY A 115 2.00 -13.31 2.45
N ALA A 116 1.81 -12.00 2.30
CA ALA A 116 2.06 -11.05 3.40
C ALA A 116 1.07 -11.26 4.57
N LEU A 117 -0.19 -11.53 4.23
CA LEU A 117 -1.25 -11.90 5.17
C LEU A 117 -1.42 -13.42 5.19
N ASP A 118 -1.44 -14.00 6.38
CA ASP A 118 -1.71 -15.42 6.55
C ASP A 118 -3.21 -15.71 6.42
N THR A 119 -3.61 -16.19 5.24
CA THR A 119 -5.00 -16.53 4.94
C THR A 119 -5.46 -17.81 5.63
N GLU A 120 -4.57 -18.71 6.03
CA GLU A 120 -4.94 -19.96 6.71
C GLU A 120 -5.43 -19.64 8.13
N SER A 121 -4.78 -18.69 8.82
CA SER A 121 -5.21 -18.20 10.14
C SER A 121 -6.60 -17.56 10.17
N LEU A 122 -7.15 -17.20 9.01
CA LEU A 122 -8.47 -16.60 8.86
C LEU A 122 -9.59 -17.65 8.74
N CYS A 123 -9.26 -18.93 8.54
CA CYS A 123 -10.25 -19.99 8.50
C CYS A 123 -10.75 -20.35 9.89
N LEU A 124 -12.08 -20.44 10.07
CA LEU A 124 -12.70 -20.82 11.33
C LEU A 124 -13.16 -22.27 11.29
N ILE A 125 -14.03 -22.58 10.33
CA ILE A 125 -14.53 -23.93 10.06
C ILE A 125 -14.31 -24.21 8.58
N ALA A 126 -13.46 -25.19 8.28
CA ALA A 126 -13.08 -25.56 6.93
C ALA A 126 -14.31 -25.76 6.03
N GLY A 127 -14.36 -25.03 4.91
CA GLY A 127 -15.44 -25.13 3.93
C GLY A 127 -16.79 -24.51 4.33
N GLN A 128 -16.94 -23.98 5.54
CA GLN A 128 -18.21 -23.38 6.01
C GLN A 128 -18.07 -21.91 6.38
N LYS A 129 -17.11 -21.57 7.25
CA LYS A 129 -16.96 -20.21 7.80
C LYS A 129 -15.50 -19.81 7.81
N CYS A 130 -15.22 -18.66 7.22
CA CYS A 130 -13.91 -18.01 7.24
C CYS A 130 -14.08 -16.49 7.39
N TRP A 131 -13.04 -15.82 7.84
CA TRP A 131 -12.96 -14.37 7.79
C TRP A 131 -12.71 -13.91 6.35
N SER A 132 -13.54 -12.98 5.89
CA SER A 132 -13.31 -12.15 4.70
C SER A 132 -12.80 -10.80 5.16
N VAL A 133 -11.52 -10.52 4.88
CA VAL A 133 -10.88 -9.23 5.16
C VAL A 133 -10.90 -8.40 3.88
N ARG A 134 -11.54 -7.24 3.94
CA ARG A 134 -11.64 -6.30 2.83
C ARG A 134 -10.88 -5.02 3.16
N VAL A 135 -10.06 -4.57 2.21
CA VAL A 135 -9.38 -3.26 2.27
C VAL A 135 -9.96 -2.35 1.22
N ASP A 136 -10.55 -1.26 1.67
CA ASP A 136 -11.02 -0.17 0.83
C ASP A 136 -9.99 0.95 0.82
N LEU A 137 -9.52 1.30 -0.37
CA LEU A 137 -8.56 2.38 -0.61
C LEU A 137 -9.27 3.54 -1.27
N HIS A 138 -9.35 4.66 -0.57
CA HIS A 138 -9.88 5.90 -1.10
C HIS A 138 -8.72 6.85 -1.41
N VAL A 139 -8.56 7.18 -2.69
CA VAL A 139 -7.59 8.18 -3.11
C VAL A 139 -8.21 9.56 -2.89
N LEU A 140 -7.59 10.38 -2.04
CA LEU A 140 -8.10 11.71 -1.72
C LEU A 140 -7.51 12.77 -2.65
N THR A 141 -6.22 12.67 -2.95
CA THR A 141 -5.52 13.60 -3.83
C THR A 141 -4.42 12.84 -4.57
N HIS A 142 -4.28 13.09 -5.86
CA HIS A 142 -3.26 12.47 -6.71
C HIS A 142 -2.35 13.54 -7.29
N ASP A 143 -1.10 13.56 -6.83
CA ASP A 143 -0.02 14.40 -7.37
C ASP A 143 1.17 13.53 -7.77
N GLY A 144 0.88 12.37 -8.37
CA GLY A 144 1.87 11.36 -8.76
C GLY A 144 2.27 10.38 -7.65
N ASN A 145 2.90 9.27 -8.06
CA ASN A 145 3.35 8.14 -7.23
C ASN A 145 2.25 7.51 -6.36
N LEU A 146 1.11 7.21 -6.97
CA LEU A 146 -0.04 6.66 -6.27
C LEU A 146 0.19 5.23 -5.75
N THR A 147 0.91 4.40 -6.52
CA THR A 147 1.12 2.98 -6.19
C THR A 147 1.89 2.79 -4.89
N ASP A 148 2.96 3.57 -4.69
CA ASP A 148 3.79 3.47 -3.49
C ASP A 148 3.01 3.95 -2.25
N ALA A 149 2.31 5.08 -2.37
CA ALA A 149 1.48 5.63 -1.29
C ALA A 149 0.34 4.68 -0.92
N ALA A 150 -0.34 4.09 -1.91
CA ALA A 150 -1.42 3.13 -1.69
C ALA A 150 -0.90 1.83 -1.05
N CYS A 151 0.23 1.30 -1.50
CA CYS A 151 0.83 0.11 -0.91
C CYS A 151 1.17 0.33 0.57
N LEU A 152 1.82 1.46 0.89
CA LEU A 152 2.12 1.83 2.26
C LEU A 152 0.85 1.97 3.11
N ALA A 153 -0.20 2.59 2.57
CA ALA A 153 -1.47 2.76 3.27
C ALA A 153 -2.14 1.41 3.58
N VAL A 154 -2.19 0.48 2.62
CA VAL A 154 -2.75 -0.86 2.84
C VAL A 154 -1.94 -1.61 3.91
N VAL A 155 -0.62 -1.65 3.79
CA VAL A 155 0.23 -2.39 4.73
C VAL A 155 0.11 -1.82 6.14
N ALA A 156 0.12 -0.49 6.27
CA ALA A 156 -0.07 0.17 7.56
C ALA A 156 -1.46 -0.12 8.14
N ALA A 157 -2.51 -0.06 7.32
CA ALA A 157 -3.88 -0.33 7.76
C ALA A 157 -4.08 -1.79 8.18
N LEU A 158 -3.55 -2.75 7.42
CA LEU A 158 -3.64 -4.19 7.76
C LEU A 158 -2.91 -4.53 9.05
N ARG A 159 -1.73 -3.96 9.28
CA ARG A 159 -0.99 -4.15 10.54
C ARG A 159 -1.63 -3.46 11.73
N HIS A 160 -2.33 -2.36 11.49
CA HIS A 160 -3.07 -1.63 12.52
C HIS A 160 -4.43 -2.27 12.82
N PHE A 161 -5.01 -3.01 11.88
CA PHE A 161 -6.32 -3.63 12.02
C PHE A 161 -6.31 -4.77 13.04
N ARG A 162 -7.38 -4.86 13.82
CA ARG A 162 -7.63 -5.94 14.75
C ARG A 162 -9.02 -6.51 14.48
N LYS A 163 -9.10 -7.82 14.28
CA LYS A 163 -10.36 -8.53 14.05
C LYS A 163 -11.04 -8.83 15.40
N PRO A 164 -12.38 -8.90 15.45
CA PRO A 164 -13.10 -9.38 16.63
C PRO A 164 -12.67 -10.80 17.01
N ASP A 165 -12.65 -11.10 18.31
CA ASP A 165 -12.38 -12.45 18.78
C ASP A 165 -13.59 -13.37 18.50
N SER A 166 -13.30 -14.64 18.22
CA SER A 166 -14.31 -15.63 17.89
C SER A 166 -14.01 -16.95 18.57
N SER A 167 -15.00 -17.55 19.21
CA SER A 167 -14.89 -18.89 19.77
C SER A 167 -15.79 -19.88 19.03
N ILE A 168 -15.31 -21.12 18.96
CA ILE A 168 -15.98 -22.21 18.26
C ILE A 168 -16.25 -23.30 19.29
N GLU A 169 -17.53 -23.57 19.56
CA GLU A 169 -17.98 -24.69 20.37
C GLU A 169 -18.76 -25.65 19.48
N GLY A 170 -18.10 -26.71 19.01
CA GLY A 170 -18.64 -27.61 18.00
C GLY A 170 -18.86 -26.90 16.65
N GLU A 171 -20.11 -26.76 16.21
CA GLU A 171 -20.49 -26.06 14.97
C GLU A 171 -20.96 -24.61 15.21
N ASN A 172 -21.13 -24.21 16.48
CA ASN A 172 -21.61 -22.89 16.84
C ASN A 172 -20.44 -21.91 16.91
N LEU A 173 -20.50 -20.88 16.06
CA LEU A 173 -19.56 -19.76 16.04
C LEU A 173 -20.16 -18.60 16.83
N THR A 174 -19.48 -18.18 17.89
CA THR A 174 -19.82 -16.97 18.65
C THR A 174 -18.76 -15.91 18.37
N ILE A 175 -19.20 -14.74 17.88
CA ILE A 175 -18.35 -13.57 17.64
C ILE A 175 -18.56 -12.62 18.79
N TYR A 176 -17.47 -12.29 19.49
CA TYR A 176 -17.52 -11.38 20.62
C TYR A 176 -17.42 -9.93 20.15
N THR A 177 -18.12 -9.04 20.85
CA THR A 177 -17.97 -7.62 20.60
C THR A 177 -16.65 -7.09 21.18
N PRO A 178 -16.08 -5.98 20.67
CA PRO A 178 -14.87 -5.38 21.23
C PRO A 178 -14.97 -4.97 22.72
N ALA A 179 -16.19 -4.87 23.26
CA ALA A 179 -16.42 -4.58 24.67
C ALA A 179 -16.36 -5.84 25.55
N GLU A 180 -16.63 -7.02 24.99
CA GLU A 180 -16.58 -8.30 25.70
C GLU A 180 -15.17 -8.88 25.72
N ARG A 181 -14.45 -8.76 24.61
CA ARG A 181 -13.08 -9.26 24.46
C ARG A 181 -12.24 -8.31 23.62
N GLU A 182 -10.93 -8.28 23.93
CA GLU A 182 -9.99 -7.47 23.17
C GLU A 182 -9.86 -8.00 21.72
N PRO A 183 -9.98 -7.13 20.71
CA PRO A 183 -9.74 -7.51 19.32
C PRO A 183 -8.33 -8.04 19.08
N VAL A 184 -8.23 -9.12 18.31
CA VAL A 184 -6.98 -9.84 18.01
C VAL A 184 -6.35 -9.27 16.75
N PRO A 185 -5.03 -9.01 16.69
CA PRO A 185 -4.37 -8.62 15.46
C PRO A 185 -4.46 -9.70 14.37
N LEU A 186 -4.21 -9.30 13.13
CA LEU A 186 -4.05 -10.24 12.02
C LEU A 186 -2.67 -10.92 12.08
N SER A 187 -2.62 -12.20 11.70
CA SER A 187 -1.35 -12.91 11.53
C SER A 187 -0.61 -12.35 10.32
N TRP A 188 0.52 -11.70 10.58
CA TRP A 188 1.29 -10.97 9.57
C TRP A 188 2.65 -11.62 9.38
N LEU A 189 2.93 -12.10 8.17
CA LEU A 189 4.15 -12.83 7.85
C LEU A 189 5.28 -11.88 7.46
N HIS A 190 5.00 -10.93 6.56
CA HIS A 190 5.98 -9.95 6.12
C HIS A 190 5.35 -8.69 5.50
N SER A 191 6.13 -7.61 5.40
CA SER A 191 5.68 -6.31 4.89
C SER A 191 6.32 -5.97 3.53
N PRO A 192 5.62 -6.23 2.42
CA PRO A 192 6.09 -5.79 1.11
C PRO A 192 5.79 -4.31 0.90
N PHE A 193 6.76 -3.56 0.39
CA PHE A 193 6.58 -2.15 0.00
C PHE A 193 6.87 -1.97 -1.48
N CYS A 194 6.04 -1.17 -2.14
CA CYS A 194 6.25 -0.73 -3.52
C CYS A 194 7.17 0.50 -3.57
N VAL A 195 8.11 0.46 -4.50
CA VAL A 195 8.97 1.60 -4.87
C VAL A 195 8.95 1.74 -6.38
N THR A 196 8.50 2.89 -6.86
CA THR A 196 8.32 3.17 -8.29
C THR A 196 9.43 4.07 -8.83
N PHE A 197 10.06 3.60 -9.91
CA PHE A 197 11.06 4.33 -10.68
C PHE A 197 10.43 4.73 -12.02
N SER A 198 10.57 5.99 -12.38
CA SER A 198 10.11 6.53 -13.66
C SER A 198 11.33 6.80 -14.54
N PHE A 199 11.25 6.37 -15.80
CA PHE A 199 12.34 6.48 -16.77
C PHE A 199 12.00 7.54 -17.82
N PHE A 200 12.97 8.41 -18.06
CA PHE A 200 12.91 9.51 -19.02
C PHE A 200 14.00 9.38 -20.09
N GLY A 201 13.76 9.98 -21.25
CA GLY A 201 14.63 9.92 -22.43
C GLY A 201 14.35 8.71 -23.34
N GLU A 202 14.83 8.78 -24.58
CA GLU A 202 14.65 7.71 -25.59
C GLU A 202 15.30 6.39 -25.14
N ASP A 203 16.45 6.46 -24.45
CA ASP A 203 17.20 5.30 -23.95
C ASP A 203 16.92 4.96 -22.47
N GLY A 204 16.06 5.70 -21.77
CA GLY A 204 15.80 5.50 -20.34
C GLY A 204 17.00 5.81 -19.43
N SER A 205 17.89 6.70 -19.87
CA SER A 205 19.13 7.06 -19.16
C SER A 205 18.88 7.80 -17.85
N GLN A 206 17.76 8.53 -17.76
CA GLN A 206 17.39 9.28 -16.57
C GLN A 206 16.35 8.50 -15.77
N VAL A 207 16.72 8.17 -14.53
CA VAL A 207 15.84 7.47 -13.60
C VAL A 207 15.46 8.42 -12.48
N LEU A 208 14.16 8.63 -12.32
CA LEU A 208 13.61 9.44 -11.26
C LEU A 208 12.80 8.55 -10.32
N VAL A 209 12.94 8.83 -9.03
CA VAL A 209 12.14 8.20 -8.00
C VAL A 209 11.06 9.15 -7.54
N ASP A 210 9.88 8.61 -7.23
CA ASP A 210 8.74 9.38 -6.69
C ASP A 210 8.38 10.58 -7.59
N ALA A 211 7.91 10.25 -8.79
CA ALA A 211 7.52 11.23 -9.80
C ALA A 211 6.29 12.02 -9.35
N ASN A 212 6.30 13.33 -9.63
CA ASN A 212 5.12 14.20 -9.50
C ASN A 212 4.13 13.96 -10.65
N TRP A 213 2.92 14.51 -10.58
CA TRP A 213 1.89 14.32 -11.62
C TRP A 213 2.38 14.68 -13.04
N LEU A 214 3.02 15.84 -13.21
CA LEU A 214 3.55 16.27 -14.50
C LEU A 214 4.67 15.35 -15.02
N GLU A 215 5.55 14.90 -14.13
CA GLU A 215 6.60 13.93 -14.44
C GLU A 215 5.98 12.57 -14.83
N GLU A 216 4.92 12.15 -14.16
CA GLU A 216 4.18 10.91 -14.43
C GLU A 216 3.46 10.93 -15.79
N GLN A 217 2.94 12.09 -16.21
CA GLN A 217 2.35 12.27 -17.54
C GLN A 217 3.39 12.23 -18.68
N LEU A 218 4.65 12.58 -18.38
CA LEU A 218 5.72 12.71 -19.38
C LEU A 218 6.73 11.57 -19.38
N ARG A 219 6.64 10.65 -18.41
CA ARG A 219 7.51 9.47 -18.36
C ARG A 219 7.25 8.55 -19.55
N VAL A 220 8.32 7.92 -20.05
CA VAL A 220 8.24 6.96 -21.16
C VAL A 220 7.90 5.56 -20.65
N SER A 221 8.53 5.16 -19.55
CA SER A 221 8.24 3.91 -18.84
C SER A 221 8.38 4.10 -17.34
N HIS A 222 7.81 3.18 -16.58
CA HIS A 222 8.07 3.08 -15.15
C HIS A 222 8.21 1.62 -14.74
N CYS A 223 8.93 1.41 -13.65
CA CYS A 223 9.10 0.11 -13.03
C CYS A 223 8.83 0.22 -11.53
N THR A 224 7.85 -0.53 -11.06
CA THR A 224 7.52 -0.67 -9.66
C THR A 224 8.11 -1.99 -9.15
N TYR A 225 8.96 -1.88 -8.12
CA TYR A 225 9.49 -3.01 -7.39
C TYR A 225 8.73 -3.16 -6.08
N SER A 226 8.27 -4.36 -5.81
CA SER A 226 7.69 -4.74 -4.52
C SER A 226 8.67 -5.63 -3.78
N LEU A 227 9.18 -5.13 -2.66
CA LEU A 227 10.26 -5.75 -1.90
C LEU A 227 9.91 -5.82 -0.43
N ASN A 228 10.31 -6.91 0.20
CA ASN A 228 10.24 -7.11 1.64
C ASN A 228 11.51 -6.59 2.33
N LYS A 229 11.46 -6.37 3.66
CA LYS A 229 12.62 -5.96 4.49
C LYS A 229 13.82 -6.91 4.37
N HIS A 230 13.55 -8.19 4.10
CA HIS A 230 14.57 -9.24 3.92
C HIS A 230 15.27 -9.21 2.55
N GLY A 231 14.84 -8.38 1.60
CA GLY A 231 15.41 -8.34 0.25
C GLY A 231 14.78 -9.30 -0.75
N GLU A 232 13.69 -9.96 -0.35
CA GLU A 232 12.90 -10.79 -1.25
C GLU A 232 12.02 -9.93 -2.15
N ILE A 233 12.07 -10.22 -3.45
CA ILE A 233 11.25 -9.54 -4.45
C ILE A 233 9.89 -10.25 -4.51
N CYS A 234 8.84 -9.56 -4.09
CA CYS A 234 7.47 -10.07 -4.18
C CYS A 234 6.93 -9.94 -5.61
N GLN A 235 7.17 -8.78 -6.23
CA GLN A 235 6.69 -8.49 -7.58
C GLN A 235 7.55 -7.43 -8.24
N ILE A 236 7.70 -7.53 -9.56
CA ILE A 236 8.17 -6.43 -10.40
C ILE A 236 7.13 -6.17 -11.48
N ALA A 237 6.79 -4.90 -11.68
CA ALA A 237 5.91 -4.46 -12.75
C ALA A 237 6.61 -3.36 -13.55
N LYS A 238 7.01 -3.68 -14.77
CA LYS A 238 7.48 -2.70 -15.75
C LYS A 238 6.34 -2.39 -16.71
N LEU A 239 5.98 -1.12 -16.82
CA LEU A 239 4.85 -0.66 -17.61
C LEU A 239 5.26 0.51 -18.50
N GLY A 240 4.77 0.48 -19.75
CA GLY A 240 5.11 1.44 -20.79
C GLY A 240 6.50 1.23 -21.43
N GLY A 241 6.72 1.99 -22.50
CA GLY A 241 8.01 2.38 -23.05
C GLY A 241 9.04 1.32 -23.45
N THR A 242 10.30 1.76 -23.37
CA THR A 242 11.51 1.26 -24.05
C THR A 242 12.21 0.12 -23.30
N SER A 243 13.11 -0.61 -23.97
CA SER A 243 14.04 -1.54 -23.34
C SER A 243 14.88 -0.87 -22.25
N LEU A 244 15.07 -1.55 -21.13
CA LEU A 244 15.94 -1.10 -20.04
C LEU A 244 17.15 -2.01 -19.97
N ASP A 245 18.32 -1.43 -19.72
CA ASP A 245 19.54 -2.22 -19.54
C ASP A 245 19.51 -2.98 -18.20
N ALA A 246 20.04 -4.20 -18.20
CA ALA A 246 20.00 -5.09 -17.04
C ALA A 246 20.76 -4.54 -15.80
N PRO A 247 21.96 -3.92 -15.93
CA PRO A 247 22.65 -3.31 -14.81
C PRO A 247 21.84 -2.19 -14.14
N LEU A 248 21.20 -1.33 -14.94
CA LEU A 248 20.35 -0.26 -14.42
C LEU A 248 19.15 -0.82 -13.65
N PHE A 249 18.53 -1.88 -14.18
CA PHE A 249 17.43 -2.58 -13.53
C PHE A 249 17.84 -3.14 -12.15
N ILE A 250 19.03 -3.74 -12.05
CA ILE A 250 19.57 -4.25 -10.78
C ILE A 250 19.89 -3.11 -9.81
N GLN A 251 20.44 -1.99 -10.28
CA GLN A 251 20.69 -0.81 -9.46
C GLN A 251 19.39 -0.25 -8.87
N CYS A 252 18.32 -0.16 -9.66
CA CYS A 252 17.00 0.26 -9.16
C CYS A 252 16.48 -0.70 -8.08
N ALA A 253 16.65 -2.02 -8.25
CA ALA A 253 16.25 -3.00 -7.24
C ALA A 253 17.01 -2.82 -5.91
N GLN A 254 18.30 -2.48 -5.96
CA GLN A 254 19.09 -2.18 -4.76
C GLN A 254 18.63 -0.90 -4.06
N GLY A 255 18.35 0.17 -4.83
CA GLY A 255 17.78 1.40 -4.29
C GLY A 255 16.41 1.17 -3.63
N ALA A 256 15.58 0.36 -4.28
CA ALA A 256 14.26 -0.02 -3.77
C ALA A 256 14.35 -0.82 -2.46
N LEU A 257 15.35 -1.68 -2.31
CA LEU A 257 15.57 -2.44 -1.08
C LEU A 257 15.88 -1.52 0.11
N ASN A 258 16.78 -0.55 -0.08
CA ASN A 258 17.11 0.42 0.97
C ASN A 258 15.86 1.19 1.38
N ARG A 259 15.08 1.66 0.40
CA ARG A 259 13.82 2.37 0.70
C ARG A 259 12.79 1.50 1.40
N SER A 260 12.63 0.24 1.00
CA SER A 260 11.67 -0.69 1.62
C SER A 260 12.00 -0.90 3.12
N LYS A 261 13.29 -0.98 3.47
CA LYS A 261 13.73 -1.05 4.88
C LYS A 261 13.33 0.21 5.65
N ASP A 262 13.59 1.39 5.10
CA ASP A 262 13.22 2.67 5.72
C ASP A 262 11.69 2.77 5.95
N LEU A 263 10.90 2.34 4.96
CA LEU A 263 9.43 2.32 5.05
C LEU A 263 8.96 1.33 6.12
N SER A 264 9.56 0.15 6.20
CA SER A 264 9.26 -0.84 7.24
C SER A 264 9.52 -0.26 8.63
N ASP A 265 10.68 0.35 8.84
CA ASP A 265 11.07 0.92 10.12
C ASP A 265 10.20 2.12 10.50
N LEU A 266 9.74 2.89 9.51
CA LEU A 266 8.77 3.96 9.71
C LEU A 266 7.41 3.42 10.18
N VAL A 267 6.88 2.39 9.52
CA VAL A 267 5.60 1.76 9.90
C VAL A 267 5.70 1.15 11.30
N ASP A 268 6.79 0.44 11.60
CA ASP A 268 7.05 -0.13 12.92
C ASP A 268 7.04 0.96 14.00
N ARG A 269 7.78 2.05 13.77
CA ARG A 269 7.83 3.19 14.69
C ARG A 269 6.45 3.79 14.90
N LYS A 270 5.71 4.06 13.83
CA LYS A 270 4.38 4.68 13.91
C LYS A 270 3.36 3.78 14.60
N LEU A 271 3.40 2.47 14.39
CA LEU A 271 2.55 1.52 15.10
C LEU A 271 2.86 1.50 16.60
N THR A 272 4.14 1.57 16.99
CA THR A 272 4.50 1.64 18.42
C THR A 272 4.10 2.97 19.07
N GLU A 273 4.21 4.09 18.34
CA GLU A 273 3.74 5.40 18.80
C GLU A 273 2.23 5.39 19.01
N ASP A 274 1.47 4.78 18.08
CA ASP A 274 0.01 4.67 18.19
C ASP A 274 -0.41 3.75 19.33
N ALA A 275 0.25 2.60 19.50
CA ALA A 275 0.00 1.70 20.62
C ALA A 275 0.20 2.41 21.98
N LYS A 276 1.28 3.20 22.13
CA LYS A 276 1.52 4.03 23.32
C LYS A 276 0.49 5.15 23.48
N ARG A 277 0.02 5.74 22.38
CA ARG A 277 -1.02 6.78 22.39
C ARG A 277 -2.36 6.23 22.86
N ARG A 278 -2.66 4.96 22.55
CA ARG A 278 -3.88 4.27 22.99
C ARG A 278 -3.77 3.78 24.44
N ASP A 279 -2.58 3.34 24.87
CA ASP A 279 -2.28 2.97 26.26
C ASP A 279 -1.97 4.19 27.14
N LYS A 280 -2.93 5.12 27.28
CA LYS A 280 -2.80 6.29 28.17
C LYS A 280 -2.89 5.85 29.64
N GLY A 281 -1.78 5.36 30.17
CA GLY A 281 -1.63 5.04 31.58
C GLY A 281 -0.59 3.97 31.89
N GLY A 282 -0.08 3.24 30.88
CA GLY A 282 0.82 2.10 31.12
C GLY A 282 0.13 0.93 31.85
N LEU A 283 -1.19 1.00 31.99
CA LEU A 283 -1.99 -0.03 32.65
C LEU A 283 -1.89 -1.36 31.91
N MET A 284 -1.72 -1.36 30.58
CA MET A 284 -1.48 -2.61 29.84
C MET A 284 -0.20 -3.34 30.29
N ALA A 285 0.85 -2.60 30.66
CA ALA A 285 2.09 -3.19 31.17
C ALA A 285 1.90 -3.73 32.61
N GLU A 286 1.10 -3.07 33.44
CA GLU A 286 0.75 -3.55 34.79
C GLU A 286 -0.26 -4.71 34.78
N LEU A 287 -1.07 -4.83 33.73
CA LEU A 287 -2.04 -5.90 33.50
C LEU A 287 -1.43 -7.14 32.83
N THR A 288 -0.10 -7.20 32.66
CA THR A 288 0.57 -8.39 32.14
C THR A 288 0.44 -9.55 33.14
N ALA A 289 -0.31 -10.59 32.74
CA ALA A 289 -0.49 -11.79 33.53
C ALA A 289 0.73 -12.72 33.49
N GLU A 290 1.59 -12.56 32.48
CA GLU A 290 2.81 -13.32 32.28
C GLU A 290 3.99 -12.56 32.92
N ASN A 291 4.24 -12.84 34.20
CA ASN A 291 5.36 -12.28 34.95
C ASN A 291 6.54 -13.25 34.94
N ASP A 292 7.76 -12.72 34.78
CA ASP A 292 8.99 -13.49 34.96
C ASP A 292 9.04 -14.04 36.40
N ARG A 293 9.30 -15.35 36.49
CA ARG A 293 9.39 -16.09 37.77
C ARG A 293 10.63 -15.73 38.58
#